data_AF-A0A101E7F5-F1
#
_entry.id   AF-A0A101E7F5-F1
#
_cell.length_a   1.000
_cell.length_b   1.000
_cell.length_c   1.000
_cell.angle_alpha   90.00
_cell.angle_beta   90.00
_cell.angle_gamma   90.00
#
_symmetry.space_group_name_H-M   'P 1'
#
loop_
_entity.id
_entity.type
_entity.pdbx_description
1 polymer ?
#
loop_
_entity_poly.entity_id
_entity_poly.type
_entity_poly.pdbx_seq_one_letter_code
_entity_poly.pdbx_strand_id
1 'polypeptide(L)'
;MSQNLDSLILLFVIYSFLGWTIETFFKSVRAKRFINSGFLSGPFCPVYGFGALLVLQSRQLVDGAASIVDPTTRTVVSIILAIMGTSTLEYLTGMLLEKIFNRKWWDYSRERFNLQGRICLKYSVYWGCWLI
;
A
#
# COMPACT_ATOMS: atom_id res chain seq x y z
N MET A 1 -8.40 -19.57 -8.98
CA MET A 1 -7.71 -20.25 -7.85
C MET A 1 -8.25 -19.66 -6.57
N SER A 2 -8.83 -20.49 -5.70
CA SER A 2 -9.13 -20.10 -4.32
C SER A 2 -7.80 -19.71 -3.67
N GLN A 3 -7.68 -18.46 -3.24
CA GLN A 3 -6.54 -18.03 -2.44
C GLN A 3 -6.73 -18.67 -1.06
N ASN A 4 -5.85 -19.59 -0.68
CA ASN A 4 -5.87 -20.15 0.66
C ASN A 4 -5.47 -19.05 1.65
N LEU A 5 -6.16 -18.98 2.79
CA LEU A 5 -5.96 -17.92 3.79
C LEU A 5 -4.51 -17.84 4.25
N ASP A 6 -3.87 -19.00 4.39
CA ASP A 6 -2.46 -19.23 4.68
C ASP A 6 -1.52 -18.55 3.67
N SER A 7 -1.84 -18.61 2.36
CA SER A 7 -1.05 -17.90 1.34
C SER A 7 -1.19 -16.38 1.47
N LEU A 8 -2.39 -15.89 1.74
CA LEU A 8 -2.65 -14.45 1.94
C LEU A 8 -1.91 -13.91 3.18
N ILE A 9 -1.94 -14.67 4.28
CA ILE A 9 -1.20 -14.30 5.51
C ILE A 9 0.30 -14.27 5.23
N LEU A 10 0.84 -15.27 4.52
CA LEU A 10 2.26 -15.30 4.18
C LEU A 10 2.66 -14.11 3.29
N LEU A 11 1.88 -13.83 2.25
CA LEU A 11 2.05 -12.67 1.38
C LEU A 11 2.02 -11.37 2.18
N PHE A 12 1.03 -11.22 3.07
CA PHE A 12 0.92 -10.07 3.95
C PHE A 12 2.18 -9.87 4.79
N VAL A 13 2.67 -10.92 5.45
CA VAL A 13 3.87 -10.86 6.30
C VAL A 13 5.11 -10.51 5.49
N ILE A 14 5.30 -11.14 4.33
CA ILE A 14 6.44 -10.89 3.44
C ILE A 14 6.43 -9.43 2.95
N TYR A 15 5.31 -8.94 2.43
CA TYR A 15 5.20 -7.57 1.94
C TYR A 15 5.30 -6.53 3.06
N SER A 16 4.75 -6.81 4.25
CA SER A 16 4.92 -5.95 5.42
C SER A 16 6.37 -5.88 5.90
N PHE A 17 7.12 -6.98 5.82
CA PHE A 17 8.53 -7.02 6.18
C PHE A 17 9.41 -6.35 5.12
N LEU A 18 9.14 -6.57 3.84
CA LEU A 18 9.85 -5.92 2.73
C LEU A 18 9.64 -4.40 2.74
N GLY A 19 8.38 -3.96 2.91
CA GLY A 19 8.06 -2.54 3.03
C GLY A 19 8.78 -1.89 4.22
N TRP A 20 8.79 -2.57 5.37
CA TRP A 20 9.58 -2.13 6.53
C TRP A 20 11.08 -2.06 6.23
N THR A 21 11.64 -3.05 5.55
CA THR A 21 13.07 -3.12 5.22
C THR A 21 13.47 -1.96 4.33
N ILE A 22 12.72 -1.70 3.25
CA ILE A 22 12.98 -0.59 2.32
C ILE A 22 12.88 0.74 3.06
N GLU A 23 11.84 0.94 3.86
CA GLU A 23 11.61 2.21 4.55
C GLU A 23 12.66 2.46 5.64
N THR A 24 12.99 1.42 6.43
CA THR A 24 14.05 1.46 7.44
C THR A 24 15.39 1.71 6.79
N PHE A 25 15.71 1.06 5.66
CA PHE A 25 16.94 1.30 4.92
C PHE A 25 17.01 2.74 4.41
N PHE A 26 15.96 3.24 3.77
CA PHE A 26 15.91 4.59 3.21
C PHE A 26 16.05 5.67 4.28
N LYS A 27 15.32 5.56 5.40
CA LYS A 27 15.45 6.49 6.53
C LYS A 27 16.81 6.36 7.22
N SER A 28 17.35 5.15 7.33
CA SER A 28 18.65 4.93 7.97
C SER A 28 19.81 5.51 7.17
N VAL A 29 19.80 5.32 5.84
CA VAL A 29 20.79 5.91 4.93
C VAL A 29 20.71 7.44 4.97
N ARG A 30 19.50 8.00 4.90
CA ARG A 30 19.30 9.46 4.90
C ARG A 30 19.68 10.12 6.22
N ALA A 31 19.42 9.45 7.34
CA ALA A 31 19.73 9.97 8.67
C ALA A 31 21.12 9.59 9.18
N LYS A 32 21.89 8.78 8.42
CA LYS A 32 23.19 8.20 8.81
C LYS A 32 23.17 7.49 10.18
N ARG A 33 22.00 7.04 10.61
CA ARG A 33 21.77 6.34 11.88
C ARG A 33 20.65 5.34 11.67
N PHE A 34 20.68 4.21 12.36
CA PHE A 34 19.61 3.22 12.24
C PHE A 34 18.29 3.82 12.75
N ILE A 35 17.33 4.01 11.86
CA ILE A 35 15.98 4.47 12.19
C ILE A 35 15.02 3.34 11.90
N ASN A 36 14.55 2.69 12.97
CA ASN A 36 13.48 1.73 12.87
C ASN A 36 12.19 2.46 12.47
N SER A 37 11.74 2.21 11.23
CA SER A 37 10.49 2.77 10.69
C SER A 37 9.27 1.87 10.94
N GLY A 38 9.46 0.86 11.78
CA GLY A 38 8.47 -0.16 12.07
C GLY A 38 7.35 0.30 12.99
N PHE A 39 6.17 -0.26 12.77
CA PHE A 39 4.99 0.03 13.57
C PHE A 39 5.20 -0.48 15.00
N LEU A 40 4.94 0.35 16.02
CA LEU A 40 5.12 -0.01 17.44
C LEU A 40 6.55 -0.47 17.83
N SER A 41 7.59 -0.07 17.08
CA SER A 41 8.98 -0.55 17.21
C SER A 41 9.23 -1.98 16.72
N GLY A 42 8.24 -2.65 16.14
CA GLY A 42 8.39 -3.98 15.54
C GLY A 42 8.87 -3.93 14.09
N PRO A 43 9.53 -4.97 13.55
CA PRO A 43 10.12 -4.97 12.20
C PRO A 43 9.08 -5.16 11.06
N PHE A 44 7.91 -4.55 11.18
CA PHE A 44 6.81 -4.73 10.25
C PHE A 44 6.10 -3.42 9.99
N CYS A 45 5.74 -3.19 8.73
CA CYS A 45 4.89 -2.09 8.33
C CYS A 45 3.62 -2.66 7.68
N PRO A 46 2.51 -2.79 8.46
CA PRO A 46 1.27 -3.43 8.02
C PRO A 46 0.67 -2.79 6.76
N VAL A 47 0.90 -1.50 6.55
CA VAL A 47 0.42 -0.72 5.40
C VAL A 47 0.77 -1.39 4.07
N TYR A 48 2.02 -1.83 3.92
CA TYR A 48 2.48 -2.46 2.68
C TYR A 48 1.88 -3.84 2.46
N GLY A 49 1.70 -4.61 3.53
CA GLY A 49 1.04 -5.92 3.48
C GLY A 49 -0.42 -5.79 3.06
N PHE A 50 -1.17 -4.88 3.68
CA PHE A 50 -2.56 -4.63 3.28
C PHE A 50 -2.67 -4.01 1.88
N GLY A 51 -1.74 -3.14 1.48
CA GLY A 51 -1.68 -2.60 0.14
C GLY A 51 -1.53 -3.70 -0.93
N ALA A 52 -0.61 -4.64 -0.72
CA ALA A 52 -0.43 -5.79 -1.59
C ALA A 52 -1.67 -6.70 -1.64
N LEU A 53 -2.32 -6.95 -0.50
CA LEU A 53 -3.57 -7.72 -0.45
C LEU A 53 -4.71 -7.04 -1.23
N LEU A 54 -4.87 -5.73 -1.08
CA LEU A 54 -5.90 -4.97 -1.80
C LEU A 54 -5.69 -5.00 -3.32
N VAL A 55 -4.43 -4.91 -3.75
CA VAL A 55 -4.04 -5.07 -5.16
C VAL A 55 -4.38 -6.47 -5.69
N LEU A 56 -4.07 -7.52 -4.94
CA LEU A 56 -4.42 -8.89 -5.33
C LEU A 56 -5.93 -9.11 -5.37
N GLN A 57 -6.65 -8.56 -4.40
CA GLN A 57 -8.09 -8.69 -4.30
C GLN A 57 -8.82 -7.91 -5.39
N SER A 58 -8.35 -6.70 -5.74
CA SER A 58 -8.93 -5.94 -6.86
C SER A 58 -8.82 -6.72 -8.16
N ARG A 59 -7.66 -7.33 -8.44
CA ARG A 59 -7.45 -8.18 -9.61
C ARG A 59 -8.39 -9.38 -9.61
N GLN A 60 -8.51 -10.07 -8.48
CA GLN A 60 -9.38 -11.24 -8.35
C GLN A 60 -10.88 -10.90 -8.52
N LEU A 61 -11.31 -9.74 -8.04
CA LEU A 61 -12.70 -9.28 -8.21
C LEU A 61 -13.05 -9.04 -9.69
N VAL A 62 -12.14 -8.43 -10.46
CA VAL A 62 -12.38 -8.21 -11.90
C VAL A 62 -12.25 -9.52 -12.69
N ASP A 63 -11.35 -10.41 -12.28
CA ASP A 63 -11.20 -11.75 -12.85
C ASP A 63 -12.44 -12.64 -12.63
N GLY A 64 -13.12 -12.49 -11.50
CA GLY A 64 -14.38 -13.19 -11.20
C GLY A 64 -15.60 -12.61 -11.93
N ALA A 65 -15.57 -11.32 -12.25
CA ALA A 65 -16.61 -10.64 -13.05
C ALA A 65 -16.43 -10.86 -14.57
N ALA A 66 -15.41 -11.60 -14.99
CA ALA A 66 -14.85 -11.63 -16.35
C ALA A 66 -15.66 -12.38 -17.42
N SER A 67 -16.94 -12.72 -17.22
CA SER A 67 -17.73 -13.27 -18.34
C SER A 67 -18.17 -12.23 -19.38
N ILE A 68 -17.95 -10.92 -19.16
CA ILE A 68 -18.68 -9.87 -19.93
C ILE A 68 -17.77 -8.79 -20.56
N VAL A 69 -16.45 -8.72 -20.28
CA VAL A 69 -15.65 -7.50 -20.61
C VAL A 69 -14.29 -7.78 -21.27
N ASP A 70 -13.95 -6.95 -22.27
CA ASP A 70 -12.68 -6.90 -23.02
C ASP A 70 -11.42 -6.86 -22.09
N PRO A 71 -10.32 -7.55 -22.45
CA PRO A 71 -9.10 -7.63 -21.63
C PRO A 71 -8.49 -6.27 -21.30
N THR A 72 -8.66 -5.27 -22.17
CA THR A 72 -8.14 -3.91 -21.96
C THR A 72 -8.89 -3.22 -20.82
N THR A 73 -10.22 -3.27 -20.86
CA THR A 73 -11.10 -2.67 -19.84
C THR A 73 -10.94 -3.37 -18.48
N ARG A 74 -10.73 -4.69 -18.46
CA ARG A 74 -10.43 -5.46 -17.24
C ARG A 74 -9.19 -4.94 -16.52
N THR A 75 -8.13 -4.66 -17.27
CA THR A 75 -6.86 -4.15 -16.71
C THR A 75 -7.06 -2.75 -16.14
N VAL A 76 -7.73 -1.86 -16.88
CA VAL A 76 -8.01 -0.48 -16.43
C VAL A 76 -8.87 -0.45 -15.17
N VAL A 77 -9.93 -1.25 -15.09
CA VAL A 77 -10.80 -1.32 -13.91
C VAL A 77 -10.05 -1.86 -12.69
N SER A 78 -9.21 -2.88 -12.87
CA SER A 78 -8.39 -3.44 -11.77
C SER A 78 -7.43 -2.40 -11.19
N ILE A 79 -6.81 -1.59 -12.06
CA ILE A 79 -5.92 -0.49 -11.67
C ILE A 79 -6.68 0.57 -10.89
N ILE A 80 -7.85 1.01 -11.37
CA ILE A 80 -8.65 2.03 -10.68
C ILE A 80 -9.07 1.55 -9.29
N LEU A 81 -9.53 0.30 -9.17
CA LEU A 81 -9.90 -0.30 -7.88
C LEU A 81 -8.70 -0.39 -6.94
N ALA A 82 -7.54 -0.80 -7.44
CA ALA A 82 -6.32 -0.84 -6.65
C ALA A 82 -5.88 0.53 -6.17
N ILE A 83 -5.87 1.54 -7.05
CA ILE A 83 -5.56 2.93 -6.72
C ILE A 83 -6.49 3.44 -5.62
N MET A 84 -7.81 3.22 -5.75
CA MET A 84 -8.76 3.65 -4.72
C MET A 84 -8.56 2.91 -3.40
N GLY A 85 -8.34 1.60 -3.44
CA GLY A 85 -8.12 0.77 -2.26
C GLY A 85 -6.85 1.17 -1.51
N THR A 86 -5.72 1.24 -2.20
CA THR A 86 -4.43 1.61 -1.58
C THR A 86 -4.45 3.05 -1.08
N SER A 87 -5.05 3.99 -1.82
CA SER A 87 -5.18 5.39 -1.37
C SER A 87 -6.05 5.50 -0.11
N THR A 88 -7.16 4.76 -0.05
CA THR A 88 -8.02 4.75 1.15
C THR A 88 -7.28 4.18 2.35
N LEU A 89 -6.54 3.09 2.14
CA LEU A 89 -5.75 2.45 3.19
C LEU A 89 -4.63 3.36 3.69
N GLU A 90 -3.90 3.99 2.78
CA GLU A 90 -2.82 4.91 3.09
C GLU A 90 -3.37 6.12 3.86
N TYR A 91 -4.52 6.68 3.43
CA TYR A 91 -5.19 7.76 4.14
C TYR A 91 -5.64 7.36 5.55
N LEU A 92 -6.34 6.23 5.69
CA LEU A 92 -6.83 5.74 6.97
C LEU A 92 -5.68 5.42 7.92
N THR A 93 -4.64 4.76 7.43
CA THR A 93 -3.48 4.42 8.25
C THR A 93 -2.76 5.68 8.68
N GLY A 94 -2.58 6.66 7.78
CA GLY A 94 -2.00 7.96 8.11
C GLY A 94 -2.81 8.71 9.17
N MET A 95 -4.14 8.72 9.06
CA MET A 95 -5.01 9.32 10.09
C MET A 95 -4.87 8.61 11.44
N LEU A 96 -4.90 7.27 11.43
CA LEU A 96 -4.90 6.44 12.64
C LEU A 96 -3.56 6.58 13.37
N LEU A 97 -2.46 6.62 12.62
CA LEU A 97 -1.12 6.84 13.13
C LEU A 97 -0.92 8.23 13.72
N GLU A 98 -1.40 9.27 13.01
CA GLU A 98 -1.38 10.62 13.55
C GLU A 98 -2.20 10.70 14.84
N LYS A 99 -3.36 10.04 14.91
CA LYS A 99 -4.23 10.06 16.10
C LYS A 99 -3.63 9.31 17.29
N ILE A 100 -2.92 8.20 17.06
CA ILE A 100 -2.34 7.36 18.12
C ILE A 100 -0.99 7.94 18.60
N PHE A 101 -0.11 8.32 17.67
CA PHE A 101 1.26 8.71 17.98
C PHE A 101 1.49 10.22 17.97
N ASN A 102 0.48 11.04 17.63
CA ASN A 102 0.59 12.49 17.44
C ASN A 102 1.77 12.91 16.54
N ARG A 103 2.15 12.03 15.60
CA ARG A 103 3.26 12.24 14.68
C ARG A 103 2.86 11.80 13.28
N LYS A 104 3.27 12.60 12.29
CA LYS A 104 3.17 12.23 10.88
C LYS A 104 4.29 11.26 10.54
N TRP A 105 3.96 10.04 10.10
CA TRP A 105 4.96 9.08 9.62
C TRP A 105 5.44 9.37 8.21
N TRP A 106 4.58 9.98 7.40
CA TRP A 106 4.91 10.54 6.11
C TRP A 106 4.24 11.90 5.98
N ASP A 107 4.91 12.80 5.27
CA ASP A 107 4.40 14.14 5.00
C ASP A 107 4.54 14.42 3.51
N TYR A 108 3.44 14.21 2.79
CA TYR A 108 3.31 14.53 1.37
C TYR A 108 2.78 15.95 1.13
N SER A 109 2.76 16.83 2.15
CA SER A 109 2.21 18.20 2.01
C SER A 109 2.93 19.03 0.95
N ARG A 110 4.16 18.66 0.57
CA ARG A 110 4.94 19.32 -0.49
C ARG A 110 4.76 18.73 -1.90
N GLU A 111 4.06 17.61 -2.04
CA GLU A 111 3.84 16.97 -3.34
C GLU A 111 2.57 17.50 -4.01
N ARG A 112 2.58 17.62 -5.34
CA ARG A 112 1.39 18.05 -6.11
C ARG A 112 0.31 16.96 -6.06
N PHE A 113 -0.96 17.35 -6.00
CA PHE A 113 -2.11 16.43 -5.83
C PHE A 113 -2.04 15.58 -4.55
N ASN A 114 -1.61 16.19 -3.43
CA ASN A 114 -1.73 15.58 -2.12
C ASN A 114 -3.12 15.83 -1.51
N LEU A 115 -3.66 14.84 -0.79
CA LEU A 115 -4.85 15.01 0.03
C LEU A 115 -4.40 15.15 1.50
N GLN A 116 -4.49 16.37 2.05
CA GLN A 116 -4.09 16.71 3.42
C GLN A 116 -2.64 16.33 3.79
N GLY A 117 -1.75 16.20 2.80
CA GLY A 117 -0.39 15.69 3.00
C GLY A 117 -0.29 14.22 3.42
N ARG A 118 -1.39 13.47 3.40
CA ARG A 118 -1.48 12.07 3.86
C ARG A 118 -1.46 11.06 2.72
N ILE A 119 -1.95 11.43 1.55
CA ILE A 119 -1.82 10.62 0.33
C ILE A 119 -1.39 11.53 -0.82
N CYS A 120 -0.73 10.97 -1.83
CA CYS A 120 -0.40 11.68 -3.06
C CYS A 120 -0.75 10.82 -4.26
N LEU A 121 -1.45 11.41 -5.22
CA LEU A 121 -1.89 10.75 -6.46
C LEU A 121 -0.72 10.03 -7.18
N LYS A 122 0.50 10.58 -7.09
CA LYS A 122 1.71 10.01 -7.68
C LYS A 122 2.04 8.63 -7.13
N TYR A 123 1.98 8.45 -5.80
CA TYR A 123 2.26 7.15 -5.17
C TYR A 123 1.11 6.17 -5.40
N SER A 124 -0.14 6.65 -5.36
CA SER A 124 -1.30 5.84 -5.72
C SER A 124 -1.19 5.26 -7.14
N VAL A 125 -0.72 6.05 -8.10
CA VAL A 125 -0.48 5.57 -9.48
C VAL A 125 0.66 4.56 -9.55
N TYR A 126 1.75 4.72 -8.78
CA TYR A 126 2.81 3.70 -8.72
C TYR A 126 2.29 2.35 -8.21
N TRP A 127 1.43 2.36 -7.19
CA TRP A 127 0.75 1.15 -6.70
C TRP A 127 -0.14 0.51 -7.77
N GLY A 128 -0.88 1.34 -8.52
CA GLY A 128 -1.71 0.88 -9.64
C GLY A 128 -0.90 0.32 -10.81
N CYS A 129 0.22 0.93 -11.18
CA CYS A 129 1.09 0.42 -12.25
C CYS A 129 1.74 -0.92 -11.91
N TRP A 130 1.94 -1.24 -10.63
CA TRP A 130 2.45 -2.55 -10.20
C TRP A 130 1.53 -3.73 -10.59
N LEU A 131 0.28 -3.47 -11.00
CA LEU A 131 -0.64 -4.49 -11.52
C LEU A 131 -0.40 -4.89 -12.97
N ILE A 132 0.25 -4.04 -13.77
CA ILE A 132 0.51 -4.24 -15.20
C ILE A 132 1.76 -5.11 -15.35
#